data_AF-A0A924LFQ7-F1
#
_entry.id   AF-A0A924LFQ7-F1
#
_cell.length_a   1.000
_cell.length_b   1.000
_cell.length_c   1.000
_cell.angle_alpha   90.00
_cell.angle_beta   90.00
_cell.angle_gamma   90.00
#
_symmetry.space_group_name_H-M   'P 1'
#
loop_
_entity.id
_entity.type
_entity.pdbx_description
1 polymer ?
#
loop_
_entity_poly.entity_id
_entity_poly.type
_entity_poly.pdbx_seq_one_letter_code
_entity_poly.pdbx_strand_id
1 'polypeptide(L)' 'MRVYLAGPDVFLPDPVTRGAAFKQICASFGLRGVFPLDELDGGDPPELVALDLAFRIARRNEL' A
#
# COMPACT_ATOMS: atom_id res chain seq x y z
N MET A 1 -0.13 12.60 -10.95
CA MET A 1 -1.24 12.28 -10.02
C MET A 1 -0.96 10.95 -9.33
N ARG A 2 -1.27 10.82 -8.03
CA ARG A 2 -1.11 9.56 -7.28
C ARG A 2 -2.45 8.82 -7.27
N VAL A 3 -2.40 7.50 -7.39
CA VAL A 3 -3.58 6.61 -7.31
C VAL A 3 -3.34 5.62 -6.19
N TYR A 4 -4.24 5.59 -5.22
CA TYR A 4 -4.19 4.61 -4.14
C TYR A 4 -4.78 3.29 -4.61
N LEU A 5 -3.98 2.23 -4.57
CA LEU A 5 -4.31 0.90 -5.08
C LEU A 5 -4.95 0.05 -3.98
N ALA A 6 -6.11 0.49 -3.50
CA ALA A 6 -6.89 -0.22 -2.48
C ALA A 6 -7.45 -1.54 -3.05
N GLY A 7 -7.49 -2.57 -2.21
CA GLY A 7 -8.09 -3.86 -2.58
C GLY A 7 -7.69 -5.01 -1.65
N PRO A 8 -8.34 -6.18 -1.81
CA PRO A 8 -8.02 -7.37 -1.03
C PRO A 8 -6.70 -8.04 -1.45
N ASP A 9 -6.03 -7.53 -2.48
CA ASP A 9 -4.76 -8.05 -2.98
C ASP A 9 -3.64 -8.10 -1.92
N VAL A 10 -3.76 -7.32 -0.84
CA VAL A 10 -2.86 -7.37 0.33
C VAL A 10 -2.88 -8.71 1.07
N PHE A 11 -3.90 -9.55 0.85
CA PHE A 11 -4.06 -10.86 1.48
C PHE A 11 -3.63 -12.03 0.59
N LEU A 12 -3.12 -11.76 -0.62
CA LEU A 12 -2.57 -12.81 -1.48
C LEU A 12 -1.29 -13.42 -0.87
N PRO A 13 -0.88 -14.62 -1.30
CA PRO A 13 0.37 -15.23 -0.83
C PRO A 13 1.62 -14.37 -1.11
N ASP A 14 1.62 -13.60 -2.20
CA ASP A 14 2.68 -12.64 -2.54
C ASP A 14 2.06 -11.28 -2.94
N PRO A 15 1.70 -10.46 -1.94
CA PRO A 15 1.03 -9.19 -2.18
C PRO A 15 1.99 -8.13 -2.73
N VAL A 16 3.31 -8.26 -2.48
CA VAL A 16 4.32 -7.29 -2.93
C VAL A 16 4.49 -7.36 -4.44
N THR A 17 4.63 -8.57 -5.00
CA THR A 17 4.69 -8.75 -6.46
C THR A 17 3.41 -8.28 -7.13
N ARG A 18 2.25 -8.54 -6.52
CA ARG A 18 0.95 -8.05 -7.02
C ARG A 18 0.89 -6.52 -7.06
N GLY A 19 1.31 -5.86 -5.98
CA GLY A 19 1.37 -4.40 -5.91
C GLY A 19 2.33 -3.80 -6.94
N ALA A 20 3.48 -4.44 -7.18
CA ALA A 20 4.42 -4.00 -8.22
C ALA A 20 3.81 -4.04 -9.63
N ALA A 21 3.08 -5.10 -9.97
CA ALA A 21 2.38 -5.21 -11.26
C ALA A 21 1.35 -4.10 -11.46
N PHE A 22 0.55 -3.78 -10.43
CA PHE A 22 -0.40 -2.67 -10.48
C PHE A 22 0.28 -1.31 -10.65
N LYS A 23 1.39 -1.08 -9.94
CA LYS A 23 2.17 0.15 -10.10
C LYS A 23 2.73 0.32 -11.51
N GLN A 24 3.14 -0.77 -12.17
CA GLN A 24 3.57 -0.74 -13.58
C GLN A 24 2.42 -0.34 -14.53
N ILE A 25 1.21 -0.85 -14.30
CA ILE A 25 0.02 -0.45 -15.06
C ILE A 25 -0.26 1.04 -14.85
N CYS A 26 -0.22 1.54 -13.61
CA CYS A 26 -0.37 2.99 -13.37
C CYS A 26 0.68 3.80 -14.13
N ALA A 27 1.94 3.36 -14.10
CA ALA A 27 3.04 4.04 -14.76
C ALA A 27 2.86 4.11 -16.28
N SER A 28 2.28 3.08 -16.93
CA SER A 28 1.99 3.13 -18.37
C SER A 28 0.96 4.20 -18.76
N PHE A 29 0.17 4.69 -17.80
CA PHE A 29 -0.77 5.80 -17.97
C PHE A 29 -0.26 7.13 -17.39
N GLY A 30 1.02 7.23 -17.01
CA GLY A 30 1.58 8.44 -16.40
C GLY A 30 1.11 8.69 -14.96
N LEU A 31 0.61 7.67 -14.28
CA LEU A 31 0.12 7.73 -12.91
C LEU A 31 1.13 7.08 -11.96
N ARG A 32 1.20 7.58 -10.72
CA ARG A 32 1.98 6.93 -9.65
C ARG A 32 1.04 6.09 -8.79
N GLY A 33 1.09 4.78 -8.96
CA GLY A 33 0.42 3.84 -8.06
C GLY A 33 1.06 3.84 -6.67
N VAL A 34 0.24 3.83 -5.63
CA VAL A 34 0.65 3.69 -4.23
C VAL A 34 -0.08 2.47 -3.68
N PHE A 35 0.68 1.44 -3.31
CA PHE A 35 0.14 0.19 -2.80
C PHE A 35 0.10 0.21 -1.25
N PRO A 36 -0.88 -0.43 -0.59
CA PRO A 36 -1.04 -0.32 0.87
C PRO A 36 0.16 -0.81 1.69
N LEU A 37 0.96 -1.72 1.12
CA LEU A 37 2.17 -2.28 1.75
C LEU A 37 3.47 -1.54 1.37
N ASP A 38 3.40 -0.48 0.56
CA ASP A 38 4.60 0.32 0.27
C ASP A 38 5.15 0.93 1.57
N GLU A 39 6.45 1.20 1.64
CA GLU A 39 7.02 1.92 2.77
C GLU A 39 6.54 3.39 2.78
N LEU A 40 6.35 3.97 3.98
CA LEU A 40 6.15 5.41 4.12
C LEU A 40 7.49 6.12 4.27
N ASP A 41 7.55 7.32 3.72
CA ASP A 41 8.57 8.29 4.09
C ASP A 41 8.42 8.60 5.59
N GLY A 42 9.43 8.24 6.39
CA GLY A 42 9.41 8.38 7.84
C GLY A 42 8.88 7.15 8.61
N GLY A 43 8.47 6.09 7.92
CA GLY A 43 7.97 4.85 8.53
C GLY A 43 6.58 4.98 9.16
N ASP A 44 6.09 3.88 9.73
CA ASP A 44 4.85 3.90 10.52
C ASP A 44 5.10 4.52 11.90
N PRO A 45 4.22 5.40 12.40
CA PRO A 45 4.35 5.92 13.76
C PRO A 45 4.18 4.79 14.79
N PRO A 46 4.77 4.93 16.00
CA PRO A 46 4.88 3.83 16.96
C PRO A 46 3.55 3.14 17.31
N GLU A 47 2.46 3.91 17.38
CA GLU A 47 1.11 3.42 17.66
C GLU A 47 0.57 2.46 16.60
N LEU A 48 1.03 2.57 15.36
CA LEU A 48 0.61 1.69 14.26
C LEU A 48 1.45 0.43 14.18
N VAL A 49 2.72 0.47 14.62
CA VAL A 49 3.63 -0.69 14.61
C VAL A 49 3.11 -1.80 15.52
N ALA A 50 2.42 -1.45 16.61
CA ALA A 50 1.83 -2.42 17.54
C ALA A 50 0.57 -3.12 16.99
N LEU A 51 -0.01 -2.64 15.89
CA LEU A 51 -1.21 -3.22 15.28
C LEU A 51 -0.87 -4.38 14.35
N ASP A 52 -1.79 -5.34 14.29
CA ASP A 52 -1.82 -6.33 13.21
C ASP A 52 -1.89 -5.64 11.85
N LEU A 53 -1.31 -6.30 10.84
CA LEU A 53 -1.14 -5.75 9.50
C LEU A 53 -2.45 -5.17 8.91
N ALA A 54 -3.57 -5.87 9.08
CA ALA A 54 -4.86 -5.42 8.56
C ALA A 54 -5.32 -4.09 9.21
N PHE A 55 -5.18 -3.96 10.53
CA PHE A 55 -5.52 -2.72 11.24
C PHE A 55 -4.53 -1.60 10.97
N ARG A 56 -3.25 -1.94 10.79
CA ARG A 56 -2.20 -1.00 10.39
C ARG A 56 -2.51 -0.37 9.04
N ILE A 57 -2.82 -1.19 8.02
CA ILE A 57 -3.20 -0.73 6.69
C ILE A 57 -4.44 0.17 6.74
N ALA A 58 -5.46 -0.22 7.51
CA ALA A 58 -6.68 0.56 7.64
C ALA A 58 -6.41 1.96 8.24
N ARG A 59 -5.70 2.01 9.37
CA ARG A 59 -5.42 3.29 10.06
C ARG A 59 -4.44 4.19 9.32
N ARG A 60 -3.48 3.62 8.61
CA ARG A 60 -2.56 4.37 7.76
C ARG A 60 -3.26 5.16 6.64
N ASN A 61 -4.46 4.74 6.21
CA ASN A 61 -5.22 5.47 5.18
C ASN A 61 -6.03 6.64 5.74
N GLU A 62 -6.16 6.74 7.06
CA GLU A 62 -7.00 7.72 7.74
C GLU A 62 -6.19 8.83 8.42
N LEU A 63 -4.86 8.74 8.37
CA LEU A 63 -3.90 9.74 8.86
C LEU A 63 -3.40 10.62 7.71
#